data_AF-D6MMP9-F1
#
_entry.id   AF-D6MMP9-F1
#
_cell.length_a   1.000
_cell.length_b   1.000
_cell.length_c   1.000
_cell.angle_alpha   90.00
_cell.angle_beta   90.00
_cell.angle_gamma   90.00
#
_symmetry.space_group_name_H-M   'P 1'
#
loop_
_entity.id
_entity.type
_entity.pdbx_description
1 polymer ?
#
loop_
_entity_poly.entity_id
_entity_poly.type
_entity_poly.pdbx_seq_one_letter_code
_entity_poly.pdbx_strand_id
1 'polypeptide(L)'
;SSRKFLESVMDSGILSILCQQNKGKEDVQKHLNLLKERVLRVFKTLKVPSGKLSNLNNVLRFQVAQKQMLEMNETALVQLQEEINEAEKSAERTEETILRLQHDIQVLKIQLEEEEKKARKLFREGDTKELHLPELPKCSLQAPTLQEEILMVENQKGLLEDMNTIQQSADMRNMLTF
;
A
#
# COMPACT_ATOMS: atom_id res chain seq x y z
N SER A 1 28.87 -9.78 53.48
CA SER A 1 30.07 -10.61 53.26
C SER A 1 29.84 -12.02 53.77
N SER A 2 30.24 -13.03 53.01
CA SER A 2 30.06 -14.48 53.32
C SER A 2 30.53 -14.88 54.72
N ARG A 3 31.56 -14.23 55.27
CA ARG A 3 32.04 -14.46 56.65
C ARG A 3 31.01 -14.09 57.73
N LYS A 4 30.39 -12.91 57.61
CA LYS A 4 29.34 -12.46 58.54
C LYS A 4 28.12 -13.38 58.48
N PHE A 5 27.81 -13.90 57.29
CA PHE A 5 26.74 -14.87 57.10
C PHE A 5 27.06 -16.20 57.78
N LEU A 6 28.26 -16.76 57.57
CA LEU A 6 28.69 -18.00 58.21
C LEU A 6 28.70 -17.88 59.75
N GLU A 7 29.19 -16.76 60.26
CA GLU A 7 29.19 -16.45 61.69
C GLU A 7 27.75 -16.39 62.24
N SER A 8 26.84 -15.72 61.54
CA SER A 8 25.42 -15.66 61.91
C SER A 8 24.74 -17.03 61.89
N VAL A 9 25.06 -17.90 60.93
CA VAL A 9 24.54 -19.28 60.87
C VAL A 9 25.06 -20.11 62.04
N MET A 10 26.36 -19.98 62.37
CA MET A 10 26.94 -20.66 63.53
C MET A 10 26.32 -20.18 64.84
N ASP A 11 26.12 -18.88 65.01
CA ASP A 11 25.47 -18.31 66.19
C ASP A 11 24.02 -18.77 66.33
N SER A 12 23.28 -18.84 65.23
CA SER A 12 21.93 -19.40 65.20
C SER A 12 21.91 -20.89 65.58
N GLY A 13 22.88 -21.67 65.08
CA GLY A 13 23.03 -23.08 65.44
C GLY A 13 23.37 -23.30 66.92
N ILE A 14 24.28 -22.49 67.47
CA ILE A 14 24.62 -22.51 68.90
C ILE A 14 23.40 -22.15 69.73
N LEU A 15 22.66 -21.10 69.34
CA LEU A 15 21.45 -20.70 70.04
C LEU A 15 20.39 -21.80 70.04
N SER A 16 20.18 -22.46 68.90
CA SER A 16 19.25 -23.60 68.77
C SER A 16 19.60 -24.75 69.72
N ILE A 17 20.89 -25.11 69.81
CA ILE A 17 21.37 -26.17 70.72
C ILE A 17 21.19 -25.76 72.19
N LEU A 18 21.46 -24.49 72.53
CA LEU A 18 21.28 -23.97 73.89
C LEU A 18 19.81 -23.88 74.30
N CYS A 19 18.90 -23.66 73.35
CA CYS A 19 17.45 -23.71 73.58
C CYS A 19 16.96 -25.13 73.89
N GLN A 20 17.60 -26.17 73.34
CA GLN A 20 17.22 -27.57 73.54
C GLN A 20 17.78 -28.19 74.84
N GLN A 21 18.85 -27.63 75.40
CA GLN A 21 19.42 -28.12 76.65
C GLN A 21 18.67 -27.59 77.89
N ASN A 22 18.47 -28.45 78.89
CA ASN A 22 17.80 -28.08 80.15
C ASN A 22 18.75 -27.84 81.34
N LYS A 23 20.00 -28.34 81.28
CA LYS A 23 21.03 -28.18 82.34
C LYS A 23 22.42 -28.02 81.70
N GLY A 24 23.33 -27.30 82.35
CA GLY A 24 24.72 -27.16 81.89
C GLY A 24 24.94 -26.22 80.68
N LYS A 25 23.99 -25.31 80.43
CA LYS A 25 24.01 -24.40 79.26
C LYS A 25 25.30 -23.58 79.16
N GLU A 26 25.83 -23.13 80.28
CA GLU A 26 27.00 -22.25 80.30
C GLU A 26 28.29 -22.97 79.86
N ASP A 27 28.50 -24.20 80.30
CA ASP A 27 29.66 -25.00 79.90
C ASP A 27 29.59 -25.40 78.42
N VAL A 28 28.39 -25.75 77.96
CA VAL A 28 28.14 -26.08 76.56
C VAL A 28 28.31 -24.86 75.66
N GLN A 29 27.84 -23.68 76.08
CA GLN A 29 28.07 -22.43 75.37
C GLN A 29 29.57 -22.11 75.27
N LYS A 30 30.33 -22.26 76.36
CA LYS A 30 31.79 -22.05 76.36
C LYS A 30 32.50 -22.97 75.37
N HIS A 31 32.11 -24.25 75.33
CA HIS A 31 32.70 -25.24 74.41
C HIS A 31 32.34 -24.95 72.95
N LEU A 32 31.08 -24.61 72.69
CA LEU A 32 30.59 -24.28 71.35
C LEU A 32 31.22 -22.98 70.83
N ASN A 33 31.39 -21.97 71.67
CA ASN A 33 32.08 -20.73 71.30
C ASN A 33 33.56 -20.97 71.01
N LEU A 34 34.24 -21.80 71.79
CA LEU A 34 35.63 -22.16 71.52
C LEU A 34 35.78 -22.93 70.19
N LEU A 35 34.81 -23.79 69.88
CA LEU A 35 34.73 -24.47 68.60
C LEU A 35 34.47 -23.49 67.45
N LYS A 36 33.52 -22.56 67.61
CA LYS A 36 33.25 -21.46 66.66
C LYS A 36 34.52 -20.70 66.34
N GLU A 37 35.27 -20.26 67.34
CA GLU A 37 36.53 -19.53 67.16
C GLU A 37 37.60 -20.34 66.44
N ARG A 38 37.75 -21.63 66.75
CA ARG A 38 38.69 -22.52 66.03
C ARG A 38 38.32 -22.65 64.56
N VAL A 39 37.05 -22.86 64.28
CA VAL A 39 36.54 -23.01 62.91
C VAL A 39 36.71 -21.72 62.12
N LEU A 40 36.34 -20.56 62.70
CA LEU A 40 36.54 -19.26 62.08
C LEU A 40 38.02 -18.97 61.79
N ARG A 41 38.93 -19.41 62.68
CA ARG A 41 40.39 -19.30 62.45
C ARG A 41 40.84 -20.11 61.23
N VAL A 42 40.37 -21.34 61.09
CA VAL A 42 40.67 -22.17 59.91
C VAL A 42 40.14 -21.53 58.62
N PHE A 43 38.93 -20.98 58.64
CA PHE A 43 38.37 -20.26 57.49
C PHE A 43 39.09 -18.95 57.14
N LYS A 44 39.80 -18.32 58.09
CA LYS A 44 40.68 -17.16 57.81
C LYS A 44 41.94 -17.58 57.03
N THR A 45 42.48 -18.77 57.31
CA THR A 45 43.70 -19.28 56.67
C THR A 45 43.42 -20.10 55.41
N LEU A 46 42.17 -20.52 55.19
CA LEU A 46 41.77 -21.29 54.02
C LEU A 46 41.85 -20.41 52.75
N LYS A 47 42.86 -20.65 51.91
CA LYS A 47 42.93 -20.06 50.57
C LYS A 47 41.85 -20.67 49.69
N VAL A 48 40.74 -19.96 49.51
CA VAL A 48 39.72 -20.34 48.54
C VAL A 48 40.24 -20.02 47.13
N PRO A 49 40.14 -20.94 46.16
CA PRO A 49 40.54 -20.65 44.78
C PRO A 49 39.67 -19.53 44.20
N SER A 50 40.28 -18.36 43.96
CA SER A 50 39.61 -17.20 43.35
C SER A 50 39.20 -17.43 41.89
N GLY A 51 39.78 -18.43 41.21
CA GLY A 51 39.55 -18.72 39.80
C GLY A 51 38.12 -19.16 39.44
N LYS A 52 37.30 -19.60 40.40
CA LYS A 52 35.87 -19.91 40.15
C LYS A 52 34.96 -18.69 40.29
N LEU A 53 35.42 -17.62 40.96
CA LEU A 53 34.61 -16.42 41.23
C LEU A 53 34.54 -15.51 39.99
N SER A 54 35.61 -15.43 39.19
CA SER A 54 35.60 -14.71 37.90
C SER A 54 34.58 -15.30 36.93
N ASN A 55 34.44 -16.63 36.90
CA ASN A 55 33.43 -17.32 36.11
C ASN A 55 32.01 -16.94 36.54
N LEU A 56 31.76 -16.78 37.84
CA LEU A 56 30.45 -16.33 38.33
C LEU A 56 30.15 -14.89 37.93
N ASN A 57 31.15 -14.02 37.90
CA ASN A 57 30.98 -12.64 37.41
C ASN A 57 30.66 -12.62 35.90
N ASN A 58 31.29 -13.52 35.12
CA ASN A 58 30.95 -13.70 33.71
C ASN A 58 29.50 -14.17 33.54
N VAL A 59 29.06 -15.14 34.34
CA VAL A 59 27.65 -15.63 34.32
C VAL A 59 26.68 -14.50 34.65
N LEU A 60 26.96 -13.68 35.66
CA LEU A 60 26.11 -12.52 35.98
C LEU A 60 26.05 -11.52 34.82
N ARG A 61 27.19 -11.23 34.19
CA ARG A 61 27.24 -10.35 33.01
C ARG A 61 26.43 -10.90 31.85
N PHE A 62 26.52 -12.21 31.59
CA PHE A 62 25.72 -12.87 30.56
C PHE A 62 24.23 -12.82 30.89
N GLN A 63 23.84 -13.02 32.15
CA GLN A 63 22.45 -12.92 32.57
C GLN A 63 21.87 -11.52 32.34
N VAL A 64 22.63 -10.47 32.69
CA VAL A 64 22.20 -9.07 32.46
C VAL A 64 22.06 -8.78 30.97
N ALA A 65 23.04 -9.18 30.15
CA ALA A 65 22.98 -9.00 28.70
C ALA A 65 21.81 -9.77 28.06
N GLN A 66 21.55 -11.00 28.53
CA GLN A 66 20.42 -11.79 28.06
C GLN A 66 19.08 -11.14 28.43
N LYS A 67 18.97 -10.58 29.63
CA LYS A 67 17.76 -9.87 30.06
C LYS A 67 17.52 -8.61 29.21
N GLN A 68 18.55 -7.82 28.95
CA GLN A 68 18.45 -6.66 28.07
C GLN A 68 18.04 -7.04 26.65
N MET A 69 18.63 -8.12 26.11
CA MET A 69 18.25 -8.63 24.79
C MET A 69 16.80 -9.11 24.76
N LEU A 70 16.32 -9.74 25.83
CA LEU A 70 14.93 -10.18 25.96
C LEU A 70 13.98 -8.98 25.97
N GLU A 71 14.27 -7.96 26.77
CA GLU A 71 13.48 -6.71 26.84
C GLU A 71 13.42 -6.04 25.46
N MET A 72 14.55 -5.94 24.75
CA MET A 72 14.58 -5.41 23.38
C MET A 72 13.74 -6.25 22.40
N ASN A 73 13.84 -7.57 22.49
CA ASN A 73 13.07 -8.48 21.63
C ASN A 73 11.56 -8.35 21.89
N GLU A 74 11.14 -8.26 23.16
CA GLU A 74 9.74 -7.99 23.51
C GLU A 74 9.25 -6.68 22.90
N THR A 75 10.04 -5.60 22.97
CA THR A 75 9.65 -4.33 22.33
C THR A 75 9.57 -4.43 20.80
N ALA A 76 10.50 -5.16 20.17
CA ALA A 76 10.49 -5.37 18.73
C ALA A 76 9.30 -6.23 18.28
N LEU A 77 8.90 -7.23 19.07
CA LEU A 77 7.71 -8.04 18.82
C LEU A 77 6.43 -7.21 18.87
N VAL A 78 6.32 -6.29 19.83
CA VAL A 78 5.17 -5.36 19.89
C VAL A 78 5.13 -4.47 18.65
N GLN A 79 6.26 -3.90 18.24
CA GLN A 79 6.34 -3.08 17.02
C GLN A 79 5.96 -3.87 15.76
N LEU A 80 6.46 -5.10 15.61
CA LEU A 80 6.11 -5.96 14.48
C LEU A 80 4.61 -6.30 14.48
N GLN A 81 4.00 -6.51 15.65
CA GLN A 81 2.56 -6.76 15.73
C GLN A 81 1.76 -5.51 15.34
N GLU A 82 2.20 -4.31 15.72
CA GLU A 82 1.59 -3.05 15.28
C GLU A 82 1.70 -2.86 13.76
N GLU A 83 2.87 -3.13 13.17
CA GLU A 83 3.07 -3.08 11.71
C GLU A 83 2.18 -4.07 10.97
N ILE A 84 2.05 -5.30 11.47
CA ILE A 84 1.14 -6.31 10.89
C ILE A 84 -0.30 -5.81 10.94
N ASN A 85 -0.75 -5.29 12.09
CA ASN A 85 -2.12 -4.78 12.24
C ASN A 85 -2.40 -3.60 11.30
N GLU A 86 -1.44 -2.69 11.11
CA GLU A 86 -1.60 -1.58 10.16
C GLU A 86 -1.58 -2.05 8.70
N ALA A 87 -0.74 -3.03 8.37
CA ALA A 87 -0.74 -3.66 7.05
C ALA A 87 -2.07 -4.38 6.76
N GLU A 88 -2.63 -5.08 7.74
CA GLU A 88 -3.94 -5.75 7.65
C GLU A 88 -5.06 -4.73 7.39
N LYS A 89 -5.18 -3.68 8.20
CA LYS A 89 -6.16 -2.60 7.97
C LYS A 89 -5.98 -1.92 6.60
N SER A 90 -4.75 -1.76 6.15
CA SER A 90 -4.47 -1.22 4.82
C SER A 90 -4.97 -2.16 3.73
N ALA A 91 -4.70 -3.46 3.87
CA ALA A 91 -5.17 -4.49 2.95
C ALA A 91 -6.71 -4.53 2.87
N GLU A 92 -7.40 -4.50 4.02
CA GLU A 92 -8.87 -4.44 4.08
C GLU A 92 -9.43 -3.23 3.31
N ARG A 93 -8.88 -2.03 3.53
CA ARG A 93 -9.30 -0.81 2.80
C ARG A 93 -9.06 -0.94 1.30
N THR A 94 -7.95 -1.56 0.89
CA THR A 94 -7.69 -1.80 -0.54
C THR A 94 -8.67 -2.80 -1.12
N GLU A 95 -9.05 -3.83 -0.38
CA GLU A 95 -10.05 -4.81 -0.80
C GLU A 95 -11.43 -4.18 -0.96
N GLU A 96 -11.88 -3.36 0.00
CA GLU A 96 -13.11 -2.56 -0.12
C GLU A 96 -13.10 -1.66 -1.36
N THR A 97 -11.96 -1.01 -1.63
CA THR A 97 -11.78 -0.15 -2.80
C THR A 97 -11.87 -0.96 -4.11
N ILE A 98 -11.25 -2.15 -4.14
CA ILE A 98 -11.33 -3.06 -5.29
C ILE A 98 -12.77 -3.48 -5.54
N LEU A 99 -13.51 -3.89 -4.51
CA LEU A 99 -14.92 -4.29 -4.64
C LEU A 99 -15.79 -3.15 -5.16
N ARG A 100 -15.59 -1.94 -4.65
CA ARG A 100 -16.30 -0.74 -5.13
C ARG A 100 -15.99 -0.46 -6.61
N LEU A 101 -14.72 -0.47 -7.00
CA LEU A 101 -14.32 -0.23 -8.39
C LEU A 101 -14.87 -1.31 -9.33
N GLN A 102 -14.89 -2.57 -8.91
CA GLN A 102 -15.52 -3.65 -9.68
C GLN A 102 -17.01 -3.41 -9.90
N HIS A 103 -17.72 -2.93 -8.87
CA HIS A 103 -19.13 -2.57 -9.00
C HIS A 103 -19.32 -1.40 -9.97
N ASP A 104 -18.53 -0.33 -9.83
CA ASP A 104 -18.58 0.84 -10.71
C ASP A 104 -18.32 0.46 -12.18
N ILE A 105 -17.34 -0.43 -12.43
CA ILE A 105 -17.06 -0.97 -13.77
C ILE A 105 -18.25 -1.74 -14.33
N GLN A 106 -18.93 -2.56 -13.51
CA GLN A 106 -20.11 -3.30 -13.95
C GLN A 106 -21.26 -2.35 -14.34
N VAL A 107 -21.52 -1.33 -13.52
CA VAL A 107 -22.55 -0.32 -13.81
C VAL A 107 -22.23 0.45 -15.09
N LEU A 108 -21.00 0.93 -15.24
CA LEU A 108 -20.57 1.65 -16.43
C LEU A 108 -20.64 0.77 -17.69
N LYS A 109 -20.34 -0.52 -17.57
CA LYS A 109 -20.48 -1.46 -18.68
C LYS A 109 -21.94 -1.59 -19.16
N ILE A 110 -22.89 -1.66 -18.22
CA ILE A 110 -24.32 -1.70 -18.56
C ILE A 110 -24.74 -0.39 -19.24
N GLN A 111 -24.36 0.75 -18.68
CA GLN A 111 -24.67 2.07 -19.26
C GLN A 111 -24.08 2.22 -20.66
N LEU A 112 -22.83 1.81 -20.87
CA LEU A 112 -22.19 1.84 -22.17
C LEU A 112 -22.92 0.96 -23.19
N GLU A 113 -23.35 -0.24 -22.81
CA GLU A 113 -24.12 -1.13 -23.69
C GLU A 113 -25.48 -0.51 -24.06
N GLU A 114 -26.14 0.18 -23.13
CA GLU A 114 -27.38 0.91 -23.41
C GLU A 114 -27.17 2.09 -24.36
N GLU A 115 -26.13 2.90 -24.14
CA GLU A 115 -25.79 4.02 -25.02
C GLU A 115 -25.36 3.55 -26.41
N GLU A 116 -24.58 2.47 -26.51
CA GLU A 116 -24.27 1.85 -27.80
C GLU A 116 -25.53 1.35 -28.52
N LYS A 117 -26.49 0.76 -27.80
CA LYS A 117 -27.77 0.35 -28.39
C LYS A 117 -28.57 1.56 -28.89
N LYS A 118 -28.59 2.68 -28.16
CA LYS A 118 -29.24 3.93 -28.59
C LYS A 118 -28.56 4.50 -29.83
N ALA A 119 -27.23 4.59 -29.81
CA ALA A 119 -26.43 5.07 -30.95
C ALA A 119 -26.68 4.19 -32.19
N ARG A 120 -26.61 2.86 -32.06
CA ARG A 120 -26.90 1.92 -33.16
C ARG A 120 -28.32 2.08 -33.72
N LYS A 121 -29.32 2.43 -32.91
CA LYS A 121 -30.67 2.73 -33.40
C LYS A 121 -30.70 4.00 -34.24
N LEU A 122 -30.06 5.08 -33.78
CA LEU A 122 -29.91 6.33 -34.54
C LEU A 122 -29.17 6.11 -35.86
N PHE A 123 -28.09 5.31 -35.85
CA PHE A 123 -27.33 4.99 -37.05
C PHE A 123 -28.07 4.04 -38.00
N ARG A 124 -28.87 3.07 -37.50
CA ARG A 124 -29.76 2.26 -38.36
C ARG A 124 -30.81 3.10 -39.07
N GLU A 125 -31.34 4.14 -38.43
CA GLU A 125 -32.23 5.09 -39.10
C GLU A 125 -31.49 5.88 -40.20
N GLY A 126 -30.18 6.08 -40.05
CA GLY A 126 -29.29 6.69 -41.05
C GLY A 126 -28.95 5.76 -42.24
N ASP A 127 -28.84 4.44 -42.02
CA ASP A 127 -28.58 3.48 -43.10
C ASP A 127 -29.78 3.31 -44.06
N THR A 128 -30.98 3.72 -43.63
CA THR A 128 -32.17 3.82 -44.50
C THR A 128 -32.27 5.13 -45.28
N LYS A 129 -31.27 6.01 -45.16
CA LYS A 129 -31.23 7.26 -45.91
C LYS A 129 -29.82 7.53 -46.43
N GLU A 130 -29.50 6.93 -47.59
CA GLU A 130 -29.15 7.79 -48.74
C GLU A 130 -30.01 9.03 -48.57
N LEU A 131 -29.37 10.20 -48.33
CA LEU A 131 -30.03 11.48 -48.06
C LEU A 131 -31.38 11.44 -48.75
N HIS A 132 -32.51 11.51 -48.01
CA HIS A 132 -33.85 11.53 -48.60
C HIS A 132 -34.05 12.82 -49.41
N LEU A 133 -33.20 13.00 -50.39
CA LEU A 133 -33.33 13.90 -51.49
C LEU A 133 -34.38 13.23 -52.35
N PRO A 134 -35.44 13.97 -52.71
CA PRO A 134 -36.32 13.52 -53.77
C PRO A 134 -35.45 13.10 -54.96
N GLU A 135 -35.65 11.89 -55.48
CA GLU A 135 -35.00 11.49 -56.72
C GLU A 135 -35.31 12.57 -57.77
N LEU A 136 -34.28 13.23 -58.28
CA LEU A 136 -34.46 14.26 -59.30
C LEU A 136 -35.15 13.59 -60.50
N PRO A 137 -36.22 14.20 -61.05
CA PRO A 137 -36.91 13.62 -62.19
C PRO A 137 -35.91 13.35 -63.31
N LYS A 138 -35.95 12.17 -63.93
CA LYS A 138 -35.04 11.78 -65.04
C LYS A 138 -35.04 12.81 -66.18
N CYS A 139 -36.12 13.57 -66.33
CA CYS A 139 -36.25 14.70 -67.26
C CYS A 139 -35.21 15.81 -67.03
N SER A 140 -34.75 16.01 -65.79
CA SER A 140 -33.70 16.99 -65.47
C SER A 140 -32.31 16.53 -65.91
N LEU A 141 -32.11 15.22 -66.11
CA LEU A 141 -30.86 14.64 -66.61
C LEU A 141 -30.87 14.39 -68.13
N GLN A 142 -32.04 14.57 -68.76
CA GLN A 142 -32.29 14.31 -70.17
C GLN A 142 -32.65 15.57 -70.96
N ALA A 143 -32.69 16.73 -70.29
CA ALA A 143 -32.79 18.01 -70.99
C ALA A 143 -31.55 18.16 -71.89
N PRO A 144 -31.71 18.50 -73.18
CA PRO A 144 -30.58 18.84 -74.03
C PRO A 144 -29.73 19.88 -73.32
N THR A 145 -28.42 19.74 -73.39
CA THR A 145 -27.56 20.80 -72.86
C THR A 145 -27.87 22.09 -73.62
N LEU A 146 -27.76 23.24 -72.96
CA LEU A 146 -27.97 24.55 -73.61
C LEU A 146 -27.14 24.68 -74.91
N GLN A 147 -25.99 24.00 -74.94
CA GLN A 147 -25.11 23.90 -76.09
C GLN A 147 -25.77 23.16 -77.27
N GLU A 148 -26.44 22.02 -77.03
CA GLU A 148 -27.21 21.30 -78.07
C GLU A 148 -28.42 22.10 -78.54
N GLU A 149 -29.08 22.82 -77.63
CA GLU A 149 -30.24 23.66 -77.98
C GLU A 149 -29.84 24.85 -78.86
N ILE A 150 -28.71 25.51 -78.57
CA ILE A 150 -28.15 26.59 -79.39
C ILE A 150 -27.77 26.10 -80.81
N LEU A 151 -27.34 24.84 -80.95
CA LEU A 151 -27.03 24.24 -82.26
C LEU A 151 -28.30 23.93 -83.09
N MET A 152 -29.47 23.83 -82.47
CA MET A 152 -30.74 23.57 -83.17
C MET A 152 -31.47 24.84 -83.63
N VAL A 153 -30.98 26.04 -83.31
CA VAL A 153 -31.59 27.32 -83.72
C VAL A 153 -31.23 27.66 -85.17
N GLU A 154 -32.24 27.97 -86.01
CA GLU A 154 -32.06 28.24 -87.45
C GLU A 154 -31.07 29.39 -87.76
N ASN A 155 -30.96 30.40 -86.89
CA ASN A 155 -30.04 31.52 -87.03
C ASN A 155 -28.83 31.43 -86.08
N GLN A 156 -28.19 30.26 -86.06
CA GLN A 156 -27.06 29.95 -85.18
C GLN A 156 -25.93 30.99 -85.23
N LYS A 157 -25.61 31.47 -86.45
CA LYS A 157 -24.48 32.38 -86.67
C LYS A 157 -24.75 33.80 -86.14
N GLY A 158 -25.96 34.32 -86.34
CA GLY A 158 -26.36 35.62 -85.80
C GLY A 158 -26.38 35.61 -84.26
N LEU A 159 -26.91 34.55 -83.66
CA LEU A 159 -26.93 34.40 -82.21
C LEU A 159 -25.52 34.33 -81.60
N LEU A 160 -24.59 33.63 -82.25
CA LEU A 160 -23.18 33.56 -81.83
C LEU A 160 -22.48 34.94 -81.95
N GLU A 161 -22.76 35.70 -83.01
CA GLU A 161 -22.23 37.05 -83.18
C GLU A 161 -22.79 38.00 -82.10
N ASP A 162 -24.08 37.92 -81.80
CA ASP A 162 -24.72 38.74 -80.75
C ASP A 162 -24.19 38.37 -79.36
N MET A 163 -24.06 37.08 -79.04
CA MET A 163 -23.47 36.61 -77.79
C MET A 163 -22.02 37.08 -77.63
N ASN A 164 -21.22 37.00 -78.69
CA ASN A 164 -19.83 37.48 -78.67
C ASN A 164 -19.80 39.01 -78.48
N THR A 165 -20.69 39.74 -79.13
CA THR A 165 -20.82 41.20 -78.97
C THR A 165 -21.20 41.58 -77.54
N ILE A 166 -22.14 40.86 -76.93
CA ILE A 166 -22.55 41.05 -75.53
C ILE A 166 -21.40 40.70 -74.57
N GLN A 167 -20.68 39.60 -74.80
CA GLN A 167 -19.53 39.20 -73.98
C GLN A 167 -18.37 40.19 -74.06
N GLN A 168 -18.18 40.85 -75.20
CA GLN A 168 -17.17 41.89 -75.39
C GLN A 168 -17.61 43.30 -74.96
N SER A 169 -18.89 43.46 -74.58
CA SER A 169 -19.43 44.72 -74.09
C SER A 169 -18.76 45.18 -72.78
N ALA A 170 -18.72 46.49 -72.57
CA ALA A 170 -18.12 47.07 -71.36
C ALA A 170 -18.85 46.60 -70.10
N ASP A 171 -20.18 46.42 -70.17
CA ASP A 171 -21.00 46.02 -69.03
C ASP A 171 -20.69 44.59 -68.56
N MET A 172 -20.53 43.64 -69.50
CA MET A 172 -20.12 42.27 -69.16
C MET A 172 -18.68 42.18 -68.69
N ARG A 173 -17.77 42.99 -69.25
CA ARG A 173 -16.38 43.03 -68.81
C ARG A 173 -16.26 43.56 -67.38
N ASN A 174 -17.16 44.45 -66.95
CA ASN A 174 -17.25 44.96 -65.59
C ASN A 174 -17.85 43.95 -64.59
N MET A 175 -18.70 43.03 -65.03
CA MET A 175 -19.24 41.96 -64.17
C MET A 175 -18.26 40.82 -63.93
N LEU A 176 -17.31 40.57 -64.84
CA LEU A 176 -16.31 39.51 -64.73
C LEU A 176 -15.04 39.91 -63.94
N THR A 177 -14.90 41.18 -63.57
CA THR A 177 -13.75 41.72 -62.84
C THR A 177 -14.01 41.91 -61.34
N PHE A 178 -15.14 41.42 -60.81
CA PHE A 178 -15.40 41.28 -59.37
C PHE A 178 -15.13 39.85 -58.87
#